data_AF-F4G249-F1
#
_entry.id   AF-F4G249-F1
#
_cell.length_a   1.000
_cell.length_b   1.000
_cell.length_c   1.000
_cell.angle_alpha   90.00
_cell.angle_beta   90.00
_cell.angle_gamma   90.00
#
_symmetry.space_group_name_H-M   'P 1'
#
loop_
_entity.id
_entity.type
_entity.pdbx_description
1 polymer ?
#
loop_
_entity_poly.entity_id
_entity_poly.type
_entity_poly.pdbx_seq_one_letter_code
_entity_poly.pdbx_strand_id
1 'polypeptide(L)'
;MYGINVPEIIDNIRQLDNILVIVGAEKVEGWYYHIADFNVAISNQPHSEVASLAIFLDRLYKGEQLNLIFGDSKISVIPTNGGKRVIHK
;
A
#
# COMPACT_ATOMS: atom_id res chain seq x y z
N MET A 1 15.11 2.26 -3.36
CA MET A 1 15.35 0.84 -3.65
C MET A 1 15.34 0.54 -5.16
N TYR A 2 15.57 -0.73 -5.54
CA TYR A 2 16.10 -1.20 -6.84
C TYR A 2 15.09 -1.42 -7.99
N GLY A 3 13.89 -0.85 -7.93
CA GLY A 3 12.83 -1.03 -8.95
C GLY A 3 12.51 0.21 -9.80
N ILE A 4 11.53 0.06 -10.70
CA ILE A 4 10.94 1.17 -11.50
C ILE A 4 10.14 2.08 -10.59
N ASN A 5 10.25 3.39 -10.75
CA ASN A 5 9.58 4.35 -9.89
C ASN A 5 8.05 4.25 -10.03
N VAL A 6 7.32 4.28 -8.92
CA VAL A 6 5.87 4.04 -8.90
C VAL A 6 5.05 4.92 -9.87
N PRO A 7 5.33 6.23 -10.10
CA PRO A 7 4.57 7.04 -11.04
C PRO A 7 4.67 6.55 -12.49
N GLU A 8 5.73 5.83 -12.85
CA GLU A 8 5.95 5.36 -14.22
C GLU A 8 5.17 4.08 -14.54
N ILE A 9 4.80 3.29 -13.53
CA ILE A 9 4.25 1.94 -13.72
C ILE A 9 2.86 1.73 -13.10
N ILE A 10 2.42 2.61 -12.18
CA ILE A 10 1.19 2.38 -11.42
C ILE A 10 -0.06 2.29 -12.28
N ASP A 11 -0.11 3.01 -13.41
CA ASP A 11 -1.26 2.97 -14.31
C ASP A 11 -1.40 1.62 -15.01
N ASN A 12 -0.29 0.94 -15.31
CA ASN A 12 -0.29 -0.41 -15.86
C ASN A 12 -0.75 -1.41 -14.80
N ILE A 13 -0.25 -1.28 -13.57
CA ILE A 13 -0.61 -2.18 -12.45
C ILE A 13 -2.10 -2.06 -12.12
N ARG A 14 -2.68 -0.85 -12.22
CA ARG A 14 -4.10 -0.63 -11.92
C ARG A 14 -5.06 -1.29 -12.94
N GLN A 15 -4.56 -1.72 -14.10
CA GLN A 15 -5.36 -2.44 -15.09
C GLN A 15 -5.48 -3.94 -14.76
N LEU A 16 -4.75 -4.44 -13.77
CA LEU A 16 -4.76 -5.84 -13.36
C LEU A 16 -5.91 -6.11 -12.38
N ASP A 17 -6.58 -7.25 -12.55
CA ASP A 17 -7.69 -7.65 -11.68
C ASP A 17 -7.22 -8.17 -10.32
N ASN A 18 -6.13 -8.94 -10.30
CA ASN A 18 -5.60 -9.59 -9.10
C ASN A 18 -4.13 -9.24 -8.93
N ILE A 19 -3.77 -8.72 -7.75
CA ILE A 19 -2.42 -8.25 -7.45
C ILE A 19 -1.93 -8.91 -6.16
N LEU A 20 -0.77 -9.57 -6.23
CA LEU A 20 0.01 -9.98 -5.07
C LEU A 20 1.15 -8.99 -4.86
N VAL A 21 1.15 -8.32 -3.71
CA VAL A 21 2.23 -7.39 -3.33
C VAL A 21 3.20 -8.10 -2.38
N ILE A 22 4.47 -8.18 -2.78
CA ILE A 22 5.54 -8.75 -1.95
C ILE A 22 6.36 -7.60 -1.39
N VAL A 23 6.49 -7.57 -0.06
CA VAL A 23 7.39 -6.64 0.65
C VAL A 23 8.36 -7.45 1.51
N GLY A 24 9.64 -7.11 1.46
CA GLY A 24 10.67 -7.74 2.28
C GLY A 24 11.03 -6.90 3.51
N ALA A 25 11.58 -7.55 4.53
CA ALA A 25 12.10 -6.88 5.72
C ALA A 25 13.62 -6.62 5.60
N GLU A 26 14.45 -7.59 5.96
CA GLU A 26 15.91 -7.37 6.07
C GLU A 26 16.66 -7.65 4.76
N LYS A 27 16.46 -8.82 4.16
CA LYS A 27 17.08 -9.20 2.89
C LYS A 27 16.08 -9.95 2.02
N VAL A 28 15.86 -9.42 0.82
CA VAL A 28 15.04 -10.09 -0.20
C VAL A 28 15.94 -11.06 -0.97
N GLU A 29 15.50 -12.31 -1.09
CA GLU A 29 16.20 -13.30 -1.89
C GLU A 29 16.13 -12.94 -3.38
N GLY A 30 17.23 -13.16 -4.12
CA GLY A 30 17.37 -12.72 -5.50
C GLY A 30 16.29 -13.24 -6.45
N TRP A 31 15.75 -14.45 -6.21
CA TRP A 31 14.74 -15.06 -7.08
C TRP A 31 13.44 -14.25 -7.16
N TYR A 32 13.06 -13.52 -6.11
CA TYR A 32 11.88 -12.66 -6.12
C TYR A 32 11.98 -11.58 -7.21
N TYR A 33 13.17 -11.04 -7.45
CA TYR A 33 13.39 -10.05 -8.50
C TYR A 33 13.20 -10.61 -9.91
N HIS A 34 13.37 -11.92 -10.08
CA HIS A 34 13.28 -12.59 -11.36
C HIS A 34 11.88 -13.14 -11.66
N ILE A 35 11.12 -13.52 -10.63
CA ILE A 35 9.78 -14.10 -10.81
C ILE A 35 8.66 -13.06 -10.75
N ALA A 36 8.90 -11.88 -10.18
CA ALA A 36 7.91 -10.83 -10.09
C ALA A 36 7.69 -10.20 -11.48
N ASP A 37 6.41 -10.04 -11.86
CA ASP A 37 6.04 -9.33 -13.10
C ASP A 37 6.48 -7.86 -13.05
N PHE A 38 6.52 -7.28 -11.85
CA PHE A 38 6.94 -5.89 -11.61
C PHE A 38 7.88 -5.80 -10.41
N ASN A 39 9.03 -5.15 -10.63
CA ASN A 39 9.90 -4.68 -9.56
C ASN A 39 9.68 -3.17 -9.38
N VAL A 40 8.95 -2.78 -8.34
CA VAL A 40 8.50 -1.39 -8.11
C VAL A 40 9.30 -0.74 -6.98
N ALA A 41 9.70 0.51 -7.18
CA ALA A 41 10.30 1.36 -6.16
C ALA A 41 9.37 2.53 -5.81
N ILE A 42 9.04 2.70 -4.53
CA ILE A 42 8.35 3.90 -4.04
C ILE A 42 9.27 5.11 -4.04
N SER A 43 10.52 4.89 -3.68
CA SER A 43 11.61 5.83 -3.92
C SER A 43 12.88 5.02 -4.19
N ASN A 44 13.90 5.65 -4.77
CA ASN A 44 15.20 5.02 -4.91
C ASN A 44 16.06 5.09 -3.62
N GLN A 45 15.57 5.73 -2.56
CA GLN A 45 16.20 5.75 -1.24
C GLN A 45 15.84 4.50 -0.41
N PRO A 46 16.67 4.10 0.57
CA PRO A 46 16.32 3.05 1.53
C PRO A 46 15.32 3.56 2.57
N HIS A 47 14.25 2.81 2.81
CA HIS A 47 13.20 3.11 3.80
C HIS A 47 12.40 1.86 4.15
N SER A 48 11.38 2.01 5.01
CA SER A 48 10.55 0.90 5.47
C SER A 48 9.66 0.32 4.37
N GLU A 49 9.49 -0.99 4.46
CA GLU A 49 8.49 -1.83 3.80
C GLU A 49 7.05 -1.40 4.14
N VAL A 50 6.77 -0.96 5.37
CA VAL A 50 5.45 -0.46 5.79
C VAL A 50 5.12 0.83 5.05
N ALA A 51 6.07 1.76 4.99
CA ALA A 51 5.93 2.99 4.23
C ALA A 51 5.78 2.70 2.72
N SER A 52 6.53 1.73 2.21
CA SER A 52 6.43 1.29 0.81
C SER A 52 5.03 0.80 0.49
N LEU A 53 4.48 -0.11 1.31
CA LEU A 53 3.16 -0.68 1.10
C LEU A 53 2.06 0.39 1.21
N ALA A 54 2.13 1.26 2.23
CA ALA A 54 1.15 2.33 2.41
C ALA A 54 1.08 3.27 1.19
N ILE A 55 2.23 3.74 0.71
CA ILE A 55 2.28 4.63 -0.46
C ILE A 55 1.89 3.88 -1.73
N PHE A 56 2.31 2.62 -1.90
CA PHE A 56 1.91 1.80 -3.04
C PHE A 56 0.39 1.69 -3.16
N LEU A 57 -0.28 1.29 -2.07
CA LEU A 57 -1.73 1.15 -2.02
C LEU A 57 -2.43 2.49 -2.21
N ASP A 58 -1.88 3.58 -1.69
CA ASP A 58 -2.40 4.93 -1.93
C ASP A 58 -2.36 5.32 -3.41
N ARG A 59 -1.26 5.05 -4.12
CA ARG A 59 -1.18 5.30 -5.57
C ARG A 59 -2.05 4.36 -6.38
N LEU A 60 -2.21 3.11 -5.93
CA LEU A 60 -3.05 2.11 -6.58
C LEU A 60 -4.53 2.51 -6.52
N TYR A 61 -5.02 2.82 -5.31
CA TYR A 61 -6.43 3.14 -5.04
C TYR A 61 -6.76 4.63 -5.07
N LYS A 62 -5.78 5.49 -5.39
CA LYS A 62 -5.94 6.94 -5.51
C LYS A 62 -6.47 7.61 -4.22
N GLY A 63 -6.11 7.07 -3.06
CA GLY A 63 -6.55 7.59 -1.75
C GLY A 63 -7.92 7.09 -1.29
N GLU A 64 -8.72 6.45 -2.14
CA GLU A 64 -10.07 5.99 -1.78
C GLU A 64 -10.07 4.93 -0.67
N GLN A 65 -8.97 4.20 -0.51
CA GLN A 65 -8.81 3.22 0.57
C GLN A 65 -8.92 3.84 1.97
N LEU A 66 -8.62 5.14 2.11
CA LEU A 66 -8.72 5.86 3.38
C LEU A 66 -10.17 6.13 3.80
N ASN A 67 -11.12 6.02 2.86
CA ASN A 67 -12.55 6.22 3.07
C ASN A 67 -13.31 4.90 3.29
N LEU A 68 -12.62 3.76 3.37
CA LEU A 68 -13.25 2.46 3.55
C LEU A 68 -14.00 2.39 4.89
N ILE A 69 -15.27 1.96 4.83
CA ILE A 69 -16.11 1.72 5.99
C ILE A 69 -16.43 0.23 6.07
N PHE A 70 -16.08 -0.38 7.18
CA PHE A 70 -16.41 -1.77 7.49
C PHE A 70 -17.77 -1.80 8.21
N GLY A 71 -18.84 -2.12 7.48
CA GLY A 71 -20.23 -1.98 7.96
C GLY A 71 -20.56 -2.83 9.19
N ASP A 72 -19.93 -3.99 9.30
CA ASP A 72 -20.03 -4.98 10.36
C ASP A 72 -19.04 -4.76 11.52
N SER A 73 -18.34 -3.62 11.53
CA SER A 73 -17.40 -3.32 12.62
C SER A 73 -18.11 -3.16 13.97
N LYS A 74 -17.55 -3.77 15.01
CA LYS A 74 -18.02 -3.59 16.41
C LYS A 74 -17.77 -2.17 16.93
N ILE A 75 -16.80 -1.48 16.35
CA ILE A 75 -16.32 -0.17 16.76
C ILE A 75 -16.12 0.69 15.52
N SER A 76 -16.55 1.95 15.58
CA SER A 76 -16.25 2.98 14.58
C SER A 76 -15.70 4.23 15.26
N VAL A 77 -14.55 4.70 14.80
CA VAL A 77 -13.98 5.98 15.23
C VAL A 77 -14.65 7.10 14.42
N ILE A 78 -15.07 8.17 15.09
CA ILE A 78 -15.64 9.36 14.44
C ILE A 78 -14.54 10.44 14.40
N PRO A 79 -14.13 10.92 13.21
CA PRO A 79 -13.17 12.01 13.10
C PRO A 79 -13.64 13.25 13.87
N THR A 80 -12.76 13.79 14.71
CA THR A 80 -13.04 14.96 15.55
C THR A 80 -11.82 15.86 15.61
N ASN A 81 -12.02 17.19 15.55
CA ASN A 81 -10.93 18.17 15.58
C ASN A 81 -10.08 18.11 16.86
N GLY A 82 -10.66 17.65 17.97
CA GLY A 82 -9.94 17.41 19.23
C GLY A 82 -10.67 16.39 20.10
N GLY A 83 -9.91 15.55 20.80
CA GLY A 83 -10.45 14.46 21.61
C GLY A 83 -10.56 13.14 20.85
N LYS A 84 -11.26 12.17 21.45
CA LYS A 84 -11.47 10.82 20.90
C LYS A 84 -12.95 10.48 20.99
N ARG A 85 -13.59 10.22 19.84
CA ARG A 85 -15.00 9.81 19.79
C ARG A 85 -15.13 8.47 19.08
N VAL A 86 -15.89 7.56 19.69
CA VAL A 86 -16.06 6.19 19.25
C VAL A 86 -17.53 5.78 19.42
N ILE A 87 -18.06 4.99 18.48
CA ILE A 87 -19.39 4.36 18.55
C ILE A 87 -19.20 2.85 18.61
N HIS A 88 -19.91 2.20 19.53
CA HIS A 88 -20.01 0.74 19.62
C HIS A 88 -21.34 0.30 18.99
N LYS A 89 -21.30 -0.72 18.11
CA LYS A 89 -22.48 -1.31 17.47
C LYS A 89 -22.87 -2.62 18.14
#